data_AF-A0A2I2G4A2-F1
#
_entry.id   AF-A0A2I2G4A2-F1
#
_cell.length_a   1.000
_cell.length_b   1.000
_cell.length_c   1.000
_cell.angle_alpha   90.00
_cell.angle_beta   90.00
_cell.angle_gamma   90.00
#
_symmetry.space_group_name_H-M   'P 1'
#
loop_
_entity.id
_entity.type
_entity.pdbx_description
1 polymer ?
#
loop_
_entity_poly.entity_id
_entity_poly.type
_entity_poly.pdbx_seq_one_letter_code
_entity_poly.pdbx_strand_id
1 'polypeptide(L)'
;MFQGTSRRLYQVIGNTKLSDLPPEWRAPVSDVLENEEKADPSFKNVEIRGSKPHPFRDDPDDKQDVISVRIKDGELKTFRRLHIHQDGSVNRVEV
;
A
#
# COMPACT_ATOMS: atom_id res chain seq x y z
N MET A 1 -7.27 30.14 -10.16
CA MET A 1 -6.18 29.18 -9.90
C MET A 1 -6.80 27.79 -9.89
N PHE A 2 -6.72 27.06 -11.00
CA PHE A 2 -7.17 25.67 -11.00
C PHE A 2 -6.08 24.87 -10.30
N GLN A 3 -6.25 24.60 -9.00
CA GLN A 3 -5.56 23.51 -8.35
C GLN A 3 -6.01 22.25 -9.07
N GLY A 4 -5.25 21.84 -10.08
CA GLY A 4 -5.33 20.49 -10.61
C GLY A 4 -5.01 19.58 -9.45
N THR A 5 -6.04 19.13 -8.72
CA THR A 5 -5.94 17.93 -7.92
C THR A 5 -5.64 16.85 -8.94
N SER A 6 -4.34 16.55 -9.17
CA SER A 6 -3.95 15.33 -9.86
C SER A 6 -4.56 14.20 -9.05
N ARG A 7 -5.79 13.82 -9.42
CA ARG A 7 -6.49 12.68 -8.85
C ARG A 7 -5.64 11.51 -9.26
N ARG A 8 -4.89 11.04 -8.29
CA ARG A 8 -4.00 9.90 -8.35
C ARG A 8 -4.82 8.69 -8.76
N LEU A 9 -4.50 8.15 -9.93
CA LEU A 9 -5.32 7.23 -10.71
C LEU A 9 -5.02 5.76 -10.39
N TYR A 10 -4.33 5.48 -9.28
CA TYR A 10 -4.07 4.10 -8.92
C TYR A 10 -5.38 3.35 -8.64
N GLN A 11 -5.54 2.18 -9.25
CA GLN A 11 -6.71 1.33 -9.04
C GLN A 11 -6.42 0.31 -7.95
N VAL A 12 -7.28 0.28 -6.93
CA VAL A 12 -7.25 -0.79 -5.93
C VAL A 12 -7.89 -2.03 -6.54
N ILE A 13 -7.05 -3.01 -6.85
CA ILE A 13 -7.42 -4.31 -7.40
C ILE A 13 -7.37 -5.38 -6.31
N GLY A 14 -8.22 -6.39 -6.44
CA GLY A 14 -8.36 -7.46 -5.45
C GLY A 14 -9.64 -7.34 -4.61
N ASN A 15 -9.74 -8.20 -3.60
CA ASN A 15 -10.97 -8.34 -2.82
C ASN A 15 -11.04 -7.34 -1.64
N THR A 16 -9.88 -6.88 -1.18
CA THR A 16 -9.74 -5.95 -0.06
C THR A 16 -9.59 -4.53 -0.58
N LYS A 17 -10.45 -3.62 -0.12
CA LYS A 17 -10.37 -2.19 -0.41
C LYS A 17 -9.80 -1.44 0.79
N LEU A 18 -9.32 -0.22 0.54
CA LEU A 18 -8.84 0.68 1.60
C LEU A 18 -9.93 0.97 2.65
N SER A 19 -11.20 1.00 2.23
CA SER A 19 -12.35 1.14 3.15
C SER A 19 -12.61 -0.10 4.03
N ASP A 20 -12.12 -1.27 3.62
CA ASP A 20 -12.26 -2.51 4.37
C ASP A 20 -11.21 -2.63 5.50
N LEU A 21 -10.16 -1.80 5.43
CA LEU A 21 -9.16 -1.69 6.46
C LEU A 21 -9.72 -1.00 7.72
N PRO A 22 -9.17 -1.31 8.91
CA PRO A 22 -9.53 -0.60 10.13
C PRO A 22 -9.19 0.89 10.00
N PRO A 23 -9.99 1.81 10.60
CA PRO A 23 -9.85 3.25 10.40
C PRO A 23 -8.45 3.78 10.75
N GLU A 24 -7.80 3.21 11.76
CA GLU A 24 -6.42 3.54 12.17
C GLU A 24 -5.37 3.23 11.09
N TRP A 25 -5.67 2.29 10.18
CA TRP A 25 -4.78 1.88 9.09
C TRP A 25 -5.05 2.60 7.77
N ARG A 26 -6.24 3.20 7.62
CA ARG A 26 -6.62 3.87 6.37
C ARG A 26 -5.71 5.04 6.05
N ALA A 27 -5.41 5.86 7.06
CA ALA A 27 -4.55 7.03 6.91
C ALA A 27 -3.09 6.65 6.53
N PRO A 28 -2.37 5.80 7.30
CA PRO A 28 -1.00 5.44 6.96
C PRO A 28 -0.90 4.69 5.63
N VAL A 29 -1.85 3.80 5.32
CA VAL A 29 -1.86 3.11 4.02
C VAL A 29 -2.10 4.07 2.87
N SER A 30 -3.05 5.01 3.00
CA SER A 30 -3.29 6.02 1.96
C SER A 30 -2.05 6.89 1.74
N ASP A 31 -1.42 7.39 2.81
CA ASP A 31 -0.27 8.28 2.72
C ASP A 31 0.93 7.59 2.05
N VAL A 32 1.22 6.34 2.44
CA VAL A 32 2.26 5.53 1.81
C VAL A 32 1.96 5.29 0.33
N LEU A 33 0.74 4.89 -0.02
CA LEU A 33 0.39 4.65 -1.43
C LEU A 33 0.46 5.92 -2.28
N GLU A 34 0.07 7.06 -1.70
CA GLU A 34 0.24 8.34 -2.36
C GLU A 34 1.73 8.67 -2.54
N ASN A 35 2.57 8.50 -1.52
CA ASN A 35 4.01 8.74 -1.66
C ASN A 35 4.65 7.81 -2.70
N GLU A 36 4.25 6.54 -2.76
CA GLU A 36 4.72 5.60 -3.79
C GLU A 36 4.26 6.02 -5.19
N GLU A 37 3.02 6.51 -5.36
CA GLU A 37 2.62 7.10 -6.64
C GLU A 37 3.39 8.40 -6.98
N LYS A 38 3.82 9.21 -5.98
CA LYS A 38 4.68 10.38 -6.24
C LYS A 38 6.03 9.92 -6.78
N ALA A 39 6.57 8.87 -6.17
CA ALA A 39 7.91 8.40 -6.44
C ALA A 39 7.99 7.65 -7.77
N ASP A 40 7.00 6.82 -8.09
CA ASP A 40 7.02 5.91 -9.24
C ASP A 40 5.82 6.12 -10.17
N PRO A 41 6.02 6.65 -11.40
CA PRO A 41 4.93 6.85 -12.37
C PRO A 41 4.35 5.53 -12.93
N SER A 42 5.08 4.42 -12.76
CA SER A 42 4.66 3.05 -13.10
C SER A 42 3.62 2.49 -12.14
N PHE A 43 3.43 3.12 -10.96
CA PHE A 43 2.37 2.71 -10.05
C PHE A 43 1.00 3.05 -10.64
N LYS A 44 0.29 2.03 -11.13
CA LYS A 44 -1.06 2.14 -11.70
C LYS A 44 -2.09 1.33 -10.95
N ASN A 45 -1.68 0.22 -10.35
CA ASN A 45 -2.56 -0.71 -9.68
C ASN A 45 -1.99 -1.09 -8.33
N VAL A 46 -2.87 -1.28 -7.35
CA VAL A 46 -2.49 -1.70 -6.00
C VAL A 46 -3.37 -2.85 -5.54
N GLU A 47 -2.75 -3.88 -5.00
CA GLU A 47 -3.45 -5.03 -4.44
C GLU A 47 -3.14 -5.15 -2.95
N ILE A 48 -4.14 -4.88 -2.12
CA ILE A 48 -4.04 -5.02 -0.67
C ILE A 48 -4.28 -6.49 -0.33
N ARG A 49 -3.27 -7.16 0.25
CA ARG A 49 -3.33 -8.58 0.61
C ARG A 49 -3.76 -8.71 2.06
N GLY A 50 -5.07 -8.84 2.24
CA GLY A 50 -5.72 -9.04 3.53
C GLY A 50 -6.24 -7.73 4.10
N SER A 51 -7.47 -7.78 4.59
CA SER A 51 -8.15 -6.63 5.20
C SER A 51 -7.75 -6.39 6.66
N LYS A 52 -6.97 -7.31 7.23
CA LYS A 52 -6.57 -7.27 8.62
C LYS A 52 -5.04 -7.20 8.71
N PRO A 53 -4.52 -6.36 9.61
CA PRO A 53 -3.12 -6.46 10.00
C PRO A 53 -2.77 -7.90 10.38
N HIS A 54 -1.58 -8.32 9.97
CA HIS A 54 -1.03 -9.62 10.36
C HIS A 54 0.40 -9.41 10.87
N PRO A 55 0.86 -10.27 11.80
CA PRO A 55 2.21 -10.17 12.31
C PRO A 55 3.23 -10.34 11.18
N PHE A 56 4.24 -9.48 11.17
CA PHE A 56 5.36 -9.63 10.25
C PHE A 56 6.13 -10.91 10.60
N ARG A 57 6.09 -11.90 9.70
CA ARG A 57 6.65 -13.24 9.96
C ARG A 57 8.18 -13.29 9.85
N ASP A 58 8.78 -12.31 9.17
CA ASP A 58 10.21 -12.34 8.83
C ASP A 58 11.10 -11.96 10.01
N ASP A 59 10.57 -11.25 11.00
CA ASP A 59 11.33 -10.81 12.17
C ASP A 59 10.74 -11.40 13.46
N PRO A 60 11.44 -12.32 14.16
CA PRO A 60 10.92 -12.94 15.37
C PRO A 60 10.85 -12.00 16.58
N ASP A 61 11.51 -10.84 16.52
CA ASP A 61 11.48 -9.81 17.57
C ASP A 61 10.44 -8.71 17.27
N ASP A 62 10.22 -8.44 15.98
CA ASP A 62 9.29 -7.41 15.52
C ASP A 62 7.85 -7.94 15.48
N LYS A 63 7.17 -7.91 16.64
CA LYS A 63 5.74 -8.23 16.78
C LYS A 63 4.82 -7.14 16.19
N GLN A 64 5.31 -6.35 15.25
CA GLN A 64 4.50 -5.31 14.65
C GLN A 64 3.56 -5.93 13.61
N ASP A 65 2.31 -5.57 13.76
CA ASP A 65 1.30 -5.81 12.77
C ASP A 65 1.65 -5.06 11.49
N VAL A 66 1.44 -5.70 10.34
CA VAL A 66 1.65 -5.08 9.03
C VAL A 66 0.50 -5.37 8.09
N ILE A 67 0.29 -4.44 7.15
CA ILE A 67 -0.55 -4.65 5.98
C ILE A 67 0.36 -4.84 4.77
N SER A 68 0.23 -6.02 4.17
CA SER A 68 0.92 -6.35 2.94
C SER A 68 0.18 -5.77 1.74
N VAL A 69 0.88 -4.92 0.98
CA VAL A 69 0.37 -4.30 -0.23
C VAL A 69 1.28 -4.61 -1.40
N ARG A 70 0.70 -4.94 -2.54
CA ARG A 70 1.42 -5.24 -3.78
C ARG A 70 1.16 -4.14 -4.77
N ILE A 71 2.24 -3.54 -5.23
CA ILE A 71 2.24 -2.53 -6.26
C ILE A 71 2.39 -3.22 -7.61
N LYS A 72 1.46 -2.87 -8.50
CA LYS A 72 1.34 -3.43 -9.84
C LYS A 72 1.39 -2.32 -10.89
N ASP A 73 2.03 -2.64 -12.00
CA ASP A 73 2.08 -1.76 -13.18
C ASP A 73 0.74 -1.81 -13.96
N GLY A 74 0.61 -1.02 -15.03
CA GLY A 74 -0.52 -1.07 -15.96
C GLY A 74 -0.77 -2.45 -16.56
N GLU A 75 0.27 -3.30 -16.67
CA GLU A 75 0.14 -4.70 -17.11
C GLU A 75 -0.29 -5.68 -15.98
N LEU A 76 -0.69 -5.18 -14.81
CA LEU A 76 -1.03 -5.96 -13.60
C LEU A 76 0.12 -6.81 -13.04
N LYS A 77 1.34 -6.62 -13.56
CA LYS A 77 2.55 -7.29 -13.07
C LYS A 77 3.00 -6.67 -11.76
N THR A 78 3.18 -7.50 -10.73
CA THR A 78 3.69 -7.04 -9.44
C THR A 78 5.17 -6.77 -9.55
N PHE A 79 5.59 -5.54 -9.29
CA PHE A 79 7.01 -5.15 -9.34
C PHE A 79 7.53 -4.72 -7.97
N ARG A 80 6.65 -4.35 -7.03
CA ARG A 80 7.05 -3.98 -5.67
C ARG A 80 6.05 -4.51 -4.65
N ARG A 81 6.55 -4.91 -3.49
CA ARG A 81 5.75 -5.26 -2.31
C ARG A 81 6.07 -4.26 -1.20
N LEU A 82 5.05 -3.84 -0.49
CA LEU A 82 5.12 -2.90 0.61
C LEU A 82 4.51 -3.59 1.83
N HIS A 83 5.23 -3.61 2.94
CA HIS A 83 4.65 -3.95 4.23
C HIS A 83 4.53 -2.67 5.02
N ILE A 84 3.29 -2.21 5.20
CA ILE A 84 2.98 -0.96 5.88
C ILE A 84 2.70 -1.30 7.34
N HIS A 85 3.34 -0.59 8.25
CA HIS A 85 3.11 -0.65 9.69
C HIS A 85 2.10 0.40 10.12
N GLN A 86 1.52 0.23 11.32
CA GLN A 86 0.50 1.14 11.84
C GLN A 86 1.03 2.56 12.03
N ASP A 87 2.30 2.67 12.40
CA ASP A 87 3.02 3.92 12.62
C ASP A 87 3.28 4.71 11.31
N GLY A 88 3.03 4.10 10.14
CA GLY A 88 3.32 4.68 8.82
C GLY A 88 4.70 4.30 8.27
N SER A 89 5.51 3.58 9.04
CA SER A 89 6.73 2.95 8.53
C SER A 89 6.39 1.93 7.43
N VAL A 90 7.16 1.92 6.35
CA VAL A 90 6.96 0.99 5.23
C VAL A 90 8.24 0.24 4.91
N ASN A 91 8.16 -1.09 4.92
CA ASN A 91 9.22 -1.96 4.42
C ASN A 91 8.97 -2.23 2.94
N ARG A 92 9.85 -1.71 2.10
CA ARG A 92 9.82 -1.93 0.65
C ARG A 92 10.60 -3.20 0.33
N VAL A 93 9.94 -4.14 -0.34
CA VAL A 93 10.55 -5.35 -0.86
C VAL A 93 10.41 -5.33 -2.37
N GLU A 94 11.53 -5.10 -3.07
CA GLU A 94 11.61 -5.20 -4.53
C GLU A 94 11.59 -6.68 -4.94
N VAL A 95 10.91 -6.99 -6.06
CA VAL A 95 10.64 -8.37 -6.52
C VAL A 95 11.30 -8.62 -7.86
#